data_AF-A0A3C0NBZ4-F1
#
_entry.id   AF-A0A3C0NBZ4-F1
#
_cell.length_a   1.000
_cell.length_b   1.000
_cell.length_c   1.000
_cell.angle_alpha   90.00
_cell.angle_beta   90.00
_cell.angle_gamma   90.00
#
_symmetry.space_group_name_H-M   'P 1'
#
loop_
_entity.id
_entity.type
_entity.pdbx_description
1 polymer ?
#
loop_
_entity_poly.entity_id
_entity_poly.type
_entity_poly.pdbx_seq_one_letter_code
_entity_poly.pdbx_strand_id
1 'polypeptide(L)' 'MPHSLVLNLLPQSPIPPQFLTGRHLHALFLTLVSSVDTQLGDYLHESKADKAFTLSPLQVINRRGTNALA' A
#
# COMPACT_ATOMS: atom_id res chain seq x y z
N MET A 1 -19.81 11.05 2.02
CA MET A 1 -19.92 9.87 1.13
C MET A 1 -18.63 9.07 1.26
N PRO A 2 -18.65 7.73 1.17
CA PRO A 2 -17.43 6.93 1.22
C PRO A 2 -16.60 7.11 -0.06
N HIS A 3 -15.27 7.21 0.08
CA HIS A 3 -14.33 7.26 -1.03
C HIS A 3 -13.47 6.00 -1.06
N SER A 4 -13.15 5.52 -2.26
CA SER A 4 -12.25 4.39 -2.47
C SER A 4 -11.29 4.71 -3.61
N LEU A 5 -10.05 4.25 -3.49
CA LEU A 5 -8.98 4.50 -4.46
C LEU A 5 -8.16 3.22 -4.65
N VAL A 6 -7.80 2.92 -5.90
CA VAL A 6 -6.85 1.87 -6.25
C VAL A 6 -5.54 2.51 -6.66
N LEU A 7 -4.45 2.13 -5.99
CA LEU A 7 -3.10 2.58 -6.30
C LEU A 7 -2.35 1.51 -7.09
N ASN A 8 -1.99 1.82 -8.34
CA ASN A 8 -1.13 0.99 -9.16
C ASN A 8 0.32 1.49 -9.07
N LEU A 9 1.18 0.74 -8.38
CA LEU A 9 2.57 1.13 -8.14
C LEU A 9 3.52 0.23 -8.93
N LEU A 10 4.53 0.84 -9.56
CA LEU A 10 5.60 0.13 -10.24
C LEU A 10 6.86 0.15 -9.38
N PRO A 11 7.35 -1.01 -8.89
CA PRO A 11 8.61 -1.06 -8.14
C PRO A 11 9.78 -0.66 -9.04
N GLN A 12 10.65 0.21 -8.54
CA GLN A 12 11.89 0.61 -9.25
C GLN A 12 13.03 -0.40 -9.05
N SER A 13 12.90 -1.30 -8.07
CA SER A 13 13.88 -2.34 -7.75
C SER A 13 13.17 -3.56 -7.12
N PRO A 14 13.81 -4.74 -7.09
CA PRO A 14 13.25 -5.90 -6.40
C PRO A 14 13.00 -5.61 -4.91
N ILE A 15 11.78 -5.91 -4.43
CA ILE A 15 11.40 -5.71 -3.03
C ILE A 15 11.43 -7.06 -2.31
N PRO A 16 12.24 -7.22 -1.25
CA PRO A 16 12.25 -8.45 -0.47
C PRO A 16 10.88 -8.76 0.15
N PRO A 17 10.45 -10.04 0.21
CA PRO A 17 9.10 -10.40 0.67
C PRO A 17 8.71 -9.88 2.05
N GLN A 18 9.67 -9.73 2.97
CA GLN A 18 9.43 -9.17 4.32
C GLN A 18 8.88 -7.72 4.31
N PHE A 19 9.16 -6.96 3.24
CA PHE A 19 8.68 -5.59 3.05
C PHE A 19 7.32 -5.54 2.34
N LEU A 20 6.76 -6.68 1.91
CA LEU A 20 5.44 -6.76 1.28
C LEU A 20 4.31 -7.04 2.30
N THR A 21 4.58 -6.76 3.59
CA THR A 21 3.65 -6.98 4.69
C THR A 21 2.78 -5.76 4.97
N GLY A 22 1.63 -5.97 5.63
CA GLY A 22 0.65 -4.90 5.90
C GLY A 22 1.22 -3.68 6.63
N ARG A 23 2.19 -3.87 7.55
CA ARG A 23 2.86 -2.77 8.27
C ARG A 23 3.62 -1.84 7.31
N HIS A 24 4.32 -2.39 6.33
CA HIS A 24 5.08 -1.61 5.36
C HIS A 24 4.16 -0.91 4.36
N LEU A 25 3.05 -1.54 3.97
CA LEU A 25 2.04 -0.89 3.13
C LEU A 25 1.34 0.26 3.85
N HIS A 26 1.03 0.09 5.13
CA HIS A 26 0.50 1.18 5.96
C HIS A 26 1.49 2.34 6.07
N ALA A 27 2.78 2.05 6.27
CA ALA A 27 3.82 3.08 6.28
C ALA A 27 3.92 3.79 4.91
N LEU A 28 3.95 3.04 3.81
CA LEU A 28 4.00 3.57 2.45
C LEU A 28 2.81 4.49 2.15
N PHE A 29 1.58 4.08 2.53
CA PHE A 29 0.39 4.90 2.37
C PHE A 29 0.55 6.26 3.07
N LEU A 30 0.99 6.26 4.34
CA LEU A 30 1.20 7.51 5.07
C LEU A 30 2.35 8.34 4.48
N THR A 31 3.43 7.72 4.01
CA THR A 31 4.49 8.43 3.29
C THR A 31 3.95 9.13 2.04
N LEU A 32 3.07 8.48 1.26
CA LEU A 32 2.45 9.09 0.08
C LEU A 32 1.54 10.27 0.46
N VAL A 33 0.70 10.11 1.49
CA VAL A 33 -0.14 11.21 1.99
C VAL A 33 0.72 12.37 2.46
N SER A 34 1.70 12.11 3.34
CA SER A 34 2.61 13.14 3.88
C SER A 34 3.46 13.82 2.81
N SER A 35 3.71 13.19 1.67
CA SER A 35 4.44 13.81 0.55
C SER A 35 3.65 14.94 -0.13
N VAL A 36 2.33 14.96 0.05
CA VAL A 36 1.41 15.98 -0.50
C VAL A 36 0.89 16.90 0.60
N ASP A 37 0.48 16.31 1.73
CA ASP A 37 -0.06 17.02 2.89
C ASP A 37 0.41 16.35 4.19
N THR A 38 1.37 17.00 4.85
CA THR A 38 1.96 16.52 6.10
C THR A 38 0.96 16.51 7.26
N GLN A 39 0.09 17.52 7.36
CA GLN A 39 -0.89 17.62 8.44
C GLN A 39 -1.94 16.51 8.34
N LEU A 40 -2.39 16.21 7.12
CA LEU A 40 -3.27 15.07 6.88
C LEU A 40 -2.60 13.74 7.20
N GLY A 41 -1.32 13.58 6.84
CA GLY A 41 -0.53 12.40 7.17
C GLY A 41 -0.43 12.16 8.68
N ASP A 42 -0.12 13.22 9.44
CA ASP A 42 -0.05 13.16 10.91
C ASP A 42 -1.41 12.77 11.51
N TYR A 43 -2.49 13.41 11.07
CA TYR A 43 -3.85 13.11 11.51
C TYR A 43 -4.26 11.64 11.26
N LEU A 44 -3.89 11.07 10.11
CA LEU A 44 -4.19 9.67 9.77
C LEU A 44 -3.24 8.68 10.48
N HIS A 45 -2.03 9.12 10.83
CA HIS A 45 -1.05 8.30 11.55
C HIS A 45 -1.43 8.10 13.01
N GLU A 46 -2.00 9.13 13.67
CA GLU A 46 -2.40 9.12 15.08
C GLU A 46 -3.06 7.80 15.49
N SER A 47 -2.59 7.24 16.62
CA SER A 47 -3.04 5.96 17.16
C SER A 47 -4.41 6.09 17.83
N LYS A 48 -5.44 6.30 17.02
CA LYS A 48 -6.85 6.24 17.45
C LYS A 48 -7.34 4.80 17.31
N ALA A 49 -8.22 4.38 18.22
CA ALA A 49 -8.83 3.04 18.18
C ALA A 49 -9.56 2.79 16.85
N ASP A 50 -10.19 3.84 16.31
CA ASP A 50 -10.90 3.81 15.03
C ASP A 50 -10.20 4.70 14.01
N LYS A 51 -9.39 4.09 13.11
CA LYS A 51 -8.81 4.80 11.97
C LYS A 51 -9.91 5.14 10.96
N ALA A 52 -9.88 6.36 10.43
CA ALA A 52 -10.83 6.84 9.43
C ALA A 52 -10.64 6.23 8.03
N PHE A 53 -9.74 5.26 7.87
CA PHE A 53 -9.42 4.61 6.60
C PHE A 53 -9.12 3.12 6.79
N THR A 54 -9.24 2.37 5.70
CA THR A 54 -8.82 0.97 5.61
C THR A 54 -7.85 0.81 4.45
N LEU A 55 -6.95 -0.18 4.55
CA LEU A 55 -6.04 -0.55 3.48
C LEU A 55 -6.24 -2.02 3.13
N SER A 56 -6.38 -2.32 1.85
CA SER A 56 -6.34 -3.68 1.36
C SER A 56 -4.89 -4.21 1.33
N PRO A 57 -4.67 -5.53 1.45
CA PRO A 57 -3.37 -6.14 1.20
C PRO A 57 -2.84 -5.82 -0.21
N LEU A 58 -1.51 -5.87 -0.37
CA LEU A 58 -0.87 -5.68 -1.68
C LEU A 58 -1.24 -6.83 -2.61
N GLN A 59 -1.78 -6.47 -3.77
CA GLN A 59 -2.04 -7.41 -4.85
C GLN A 59 -0.81 -7.46 -5.76
N VAL A 60 -0.12 -8.61 -5.77
CA VAL A 60 1.02 -8.84 -6.66
C VAL A 60 0.54 -9.62 -7.87
N ILE A 61 0.64 -9.02 -9.06
CA ILE A 61 0.32 -9.71 -10.32
C ILE A 61 1.41 -10.77 -10.55
N ASN A 62 1.13 -12.00 -10.15
CA ASN A 62 1.99 -13.14 -10.43
C ASN A 62 1.75 -13.54 -11.89
N ARG A 63 2.61 -13.11 -12.82
CA ARG A 63 2.55 -13.53 -14.24
C ARG A 63 2.98 -15.00 -14.42
N ARG A 64 2.52 -15.91 -13.57
CA ARG A 64 2.66 -17.35 -13.79
C ARG A 64 1.47 -17.82 -14.62
N GLY A 65 1.62 -17.71 -15.93
CA GLY A 65 0.61 -18.17 -16.88
C GLY A 65 1.07 -18.01 -18.33
N THR A 66 2.15 -18.71 -18.72
CA THR A 66 2.45 -19.16 -20.10
C THR A 66 3.79 -19.90 -20.10
N ASN A 67 3.73 -21.23 -20.09
CA ASN A 67 4.67 -22.21 -20.68
C ASN A 67 4.64 -23.51 -19.85
N ALA A 68 3.59 -24.30 -20.06
CA ALA A 68 3.60 -25.73 -19.79
C ALA A 68 3.49 -26.45 -21.14
N LEU A 69 4.60 -26.44 -21.90
CA LEU A 69 4.88 -27.34 -23.02
C LEU A 69 6.40 -27.50 -23.09
N ALA A 70 6.92 -28.51 -22.39
CA ALA A 70 8.19 -29.19 -22.66
C ALA A 70 8.16 -30.54 -21.93
#